data_AF-A0A7C0XJJ2-F1
#
_entry.id   AF-A0A7C0XJJ2-F1
#
_cell.length_a   1.000
_cell.length_b   1.000
_cell.length_c   1.000
_cell.angle_alpha   90.00
_cell.angle_beta   90.00
_cell.angle_gamma   90.00
#
_symmetry.space_group_name_H-M   'P 1'
#
loop_
_entity.id
_entity.type
_entity.pdbx_description
1 polymer ?
#
loop_
_entity_poly.entity_id
_entity_poly.type
_entity_poly.pdbx_seq_one_letter_code
_entity_poly.pdbx_strand_id
1 'polypeptide(L)'
;MFGRYNKIGLVLMWKIRYNPAILDFTGYTLGLYLGDISLWEAVDLSWGETTPGTINLAELSLLSVSELDSLQPDSFTLATLTFNTLAVGTSSLDISITASGDAYGNPLSLDVQSGNISPVPEPATFILIGFGLGGIGILRKKRAI
;
A
#
# COMPACT_ATOMS: atom_id res chain seq x y z
N MET A 1 29.42 -20.94 -24.07
CA MET A 1 28.46 -21.95 -23.60
C MET A 1 27.32 -21.19 -22.94
N PHE A 2 26.31 -20.80 -23.71
CA PHE A 2 25.18 -20.02 -23.21
C PHE A 2 24.21 -20.98 -22.51
N GLY A 3 24.19 -20.93 -21.18
CA GLY A 3 23.21 -21.64 -20.36
C GLY A 3 21.82 -21.17 -20.74
N ARG A 4 20.98 -22.10 -21.21
CA ARG A 4 19.58 -21.84 -21.53
C ARG A 4 18.86 -21.39 -20.25
N TYR A 5 18.42 -20.14 -20.24
CA TYR A 5 17.62 -19.57 -19.16
C TYR A 5 16.27 -20.30 -19.06
N ASN A 6 16.17 -21.29 -18.16
CA ASN A 6 14.88 -21.69 -17.59
C ASN A 6 14.54 -20.76 -16.41
N LYS A 7 14.61 -19.45 -16.61
CA LYS A 7 14.11 -18.47 -15.64
C LYS A 7 12.66 -18.16 -15.99
N ILE A 8 11.78 -19.09 -15.61
CA ILE A 8 10.36 -18.77 -15.46
C ILE A 8 10.24 -18.24 -14.04
N GLY A 9 9.71 -17.02 -13.91
CA GLY A 9 9.65 -16.28 -12.66
C GLY A 9 8.19 -15.92 -12.37
N LEU A 10 7.84 -15.84 -11.09
CA LEU A 10 6.52 -15.40 -10.65
C LEU A 10 6.32 -13.95 -11.09
N VAL A 11 5.23 -13.69 -11.81
CA VAL A 11 4.84 -12.35 -12.25
C VAL A 11 3.53 -11.96 -11.58
N LEU A 12 3.48 -10.76 -11.03
CA LEU A 12 2.25 -10.16 -10.53
C LEU A 12 2.13 -8.75 -11.08
N MET A 13 1.00 -8.46 -11.72
CA MET A 13 0.64 -7.14 -12.23
C MET A 13 -0.77 -6.81 -11.74
N TRP A 14 -0.89 -5.71 -11.00
CA TRP A 14 -2.17 -5.29 -10.43
C TRP A 14 -2.33 -3.78 -10.48
N LYS A 15 -3.59 -3.35 -10.39
CA LYS A 15 -3.95 -1.95 -10.37
C LYS A 15 -4.86 -1.66 -9.19
N ILE A 16 -4.69 -0.47 -8.63
CA ILE A 16 -5.48 0.02 -7.51
C ILE A 16 -6.13 1.32 -7.95
N ARG A 17 -7.47 1.38 -7.84
CA ARG A 17 -8.22 2.60 -8.06
C ARG A 17 -8.62 3.22 -6.73
N TYR A 18 -8.52 4.54 -6.67
CA TYR A 18 -8.88 5.32 -5.50
C TYR A 18 -9.51 6.66 -5.93
N ASN A 19 -10.10 7.40 -4.98
CA ASN A 19 -10.68 8.71 -5.23
C ASN A 19 -9.63 9.83 -5.05
N PRO A 20 -9.15 10.47 -6.13
CA PRO A 20 -8.12 11.51 -6.05
C PRO A 20 -8.61 12.84 -5.48
N ALA A 21 -9.91 13.00 -5.22
CA ALA A 21 -10.43 14.15 -4.47
C ALA A 21 -10.28 13.98 -2.95
N ILE A 22 -10.02 12.76 -2.46
CA ILE A 22 -9.94 12.42 -1.03
C ILE A 22 -8.51 12.08 -0.63
N LEU A 23 -7.82 11.31 -1.48
CA LEU A 23 -6.44 10.88 -1.26
C LEU A 23 -5.53 11.42 -2.35
N ASP A 24 -4.25 11.53 -2.05
CA ASP A 24 -3.18 11.85 -2.98
C ASP A 24 -2.08 10.81 -2.83
N PHE A 25 -1.76 10.08 -3.89
CA PHE A 25 -0.78 9.01 -3.84
C PHE A 25 0.64 9.59 -3.83
N THR A 26 1.43 9.21 -2.83
CA THR A 26 2.79 9.77 -2.65
C THR A 26 3.89 8.77 -2.97
N GLY A 27 3.59 7.47 -2.96
CA GLY A 27 4.57 6.45 -3.32
C GLY A 27 4.20 5.05 -2.85
N TYR A 28 5.03 4.10 -3.24
CA TYR A 28 4.90 2.70 -2.85
C TYR A 28 6.26 2.12 -2.49
N THR A 29 6.24 1.03 -1.73
CA THR A 29 7.38 0.15 -1.53
C THR A 29 6.94 -1.29 -1.80
N LEU A 30 7.73 -2.03 -2.56
CA LEU A 30 7.51 -3.46 -2.80
C LEU A 30 8.07 -4.27 -1.62
N GLY A 31 7.39 -5.37 -1.30
CA GLY A 31 7.86 -6.34 -0.32
C GLY A 31 9.06 -7.13 -0.83
N LEU A 32 9.77 -7.81 0.07
CA LEU A 32 10.96 -8.60 -0.30
C LEU A 32 10.64 -10.07 -0.64
N TYR A 33 9.37 -10.47 -0.57
CA TYR A 33 8.94 -11.87 -0.69
C TYR A 33 8.86 -12.37 -2.13
N LEU A 34 9.12 -11.50 -3.11
CA LEU A 34 9.37 -11.86 -4.50
C LEU A 34 10.85 -11.75 -4.87
N GLY A 35 11.72 -11.41 -3.92
CA GLY A 35 13.17 -11.19 -4.08
C GLY A 35 13.58 -9.75 -3.76
N ASP A 36 14.85 -9.53 -3.46
CA ASP A 36 15.41 -8.19 -3.30
C ASP A 36 15.83 -7.58 -4.65
N ILE A 37 15.17 -6.48 -5.03
CA ILE A 37 15.48 -5.72 -6.25
C ILE A 37 16.94 -5.23 -6.25
N SER A 38 17.49 -4.87 -5.09
CA SER A 38 18.87 -4.39 -4.94
C SER A 38 19.90 -5.49 -5.21
N LEU A 39 19.51 -6.75 -5.00
CA LEU A 39 20.32 -7.94 -5.24
C LEU A 39 20.04 -8.59 -6.61
N TRP A 40 19.22 -7.95 -7.45
CA TRP A 40 18.79 -8.49 -8.75
C TRP A 40 18.03 -9.81 -8.66
N GLU A 41 17.35 -10.03 -7.54
CA GLU A 41 16.49 -11.19 -7.31
C GLU A 41 15.04 -10.93 -7.76
N ALA A 42 14.67 -9.66 -7.90
CA ALA A 42 13.39 -9.22 -8.43
C ALA A 42 13.55 -7.99 -9.34
N VAL A 43 12.54 -7.72 -10.16
CA VAL A 43 12.46 -6.53 -11.02
C VAL A 43 11.16 -5.80 -10.76
N ASP A 44 11.26 -4.52 -10.41
CA ASP A 44 10.12 -3.62 -10.38
C ASP A 44 9.73 -3.22 -11.81
N LEU A 45 8.52 -3.58 -12.21
CA LEU A 45 7.92 -3.26 -13.50
C LEU A 45 6.75 -2.25 -13.35
N SER A 46 6.58 -1.70 -12.15
CA SER A 46 5.50 -0.77 -11.81
C SER A 46 5.63 0.54 -12.57
N TRP A 47 4.49 1.14 -12.90
CA TRP A 47 4.44 2.50 -13.46
C TRP A 47 3.98 3.54 -12.44
N GLY A 48 3.68 3.09 -11.21
CA GLY A 48 3.15 3.93 -10.16
C GLY A 48 1.84 4.58 -10.59
N GLU A 49 1.66 5.85 -10.26
CA GLU A 49 0.53 6.63 -10.73
C GLU A 49 0.91 7.43 -11.98
N THR A 50 0.33 7.06 -13.12
CA THR A 50 0.45 7.83 -14.37
C THR A 50 -0.70 8.82 -14.53
N THR A 51 -1.78 8.67 -13.77
CA THR A 51 -2.96 9.55 -13.78
C THR A 51 -3.65 9.45 -12.41
N PRO A 52 -4.01 10.58 -11.78
CA PRO A 52 -4.65 10.59 -10.47
C PRO A 52 -5.82 9.60 -10.33
N GLY A 53 -5.78 8.77 -9.29
CA GLY A 53 -6.81 7.80 -8.96
C GLY A 53 -6.57 6.40 -9.55
N THR A 54 -5.45 6.14 -10.23
CA THR A 54 -5.09 4.78 -10.68
C THR A 54 -3.59 4.53 -10.56
N ILE A 55 -3.25 3.53 -9.76
CA ILE A 55 -1.88 3.11 -9.49
C ILE A 55 -1.65 1.75 -10.15
N ASN A 56 -0.58 1.64 -10.93
CA ASN A 56 -0.17 0.41 -11.61
C ASN A 56 1.10 -0.12 -10.97
N LEU A 57 1.00 -1.31 -10.37
CA LEU A 57 2.09 -2.00 -9.71
C LEU A 57 2.36 -3.32 -10.43
N ALA A 58 3.63 -3.65 -10.60
CA ALA A 58 4.06 -4.90 -11.18
C ALA A 58 5.43 -5.31 -10.66
N GLU A 59 5.58 -6.58 -10.37
CA GLU A 59 6.84 -7.16 -9.90
C GLU A 59 7.05 -8.54 -10.52
N LEU A 60 8.30 -8.82 -10.89
CA LEU A 60 8.74 -10.09 -11.44
C LEU A 60 9.88 -10.65 -10.58
N SER A 61 9.68 -11.85 -10.03
CA SER A 61 10.74 -12.58 -9.35
C SER A 61 11.71 -13.23 -10.35
N LEU A 62 13.01 -13.17 -10.06
CA LEU A 62 14.08 -13.80 -10.82
C LEU A 62 14.76 -14.96 -10.07
N LEU A 63 14.26 -15.28 -8.88
CA LEU A 63 14.68 -16.40 -8.03
C LEU A 63 14.30 -17.74 -8.68
N SER A 64 15.04 -18.80 -8.34
CA SER A 64 14.59 -20.15 -8.69
C SER A 64 13.32 -20.51 -7.90
N VAL A 65 12.55 -21.47 -8.42
CA VAL A 65 11.32 -21.94 -7.76
C VAL A 65 11.57 -22.34 -6.30
N SER A 66 12.64 -23.10 -6.02
CA SER A 66 12.96 -23.55 -4.67
C SER A 66 13.33 -22.40 -3.72
N GLU A 67 14.02 -21.38 -4.22
CA GLU A 67 14.36 -20.21 -3.41
C GLU A 67 13.11 -19.39 -3.11
N LEU A 68 12.26 -19.18 -4.11
CA LEU A 68 11.02 -18.44 -3.98
C LEU A 68 10.03 -19.12 -3.02
N ASP A 69 9.85 -20.44 -3.15
CA ASP A 69 9.00 -21.23 -2.25
C ASP A 69 9.52 -21.18 -0.81
N SER A 70 10.85 -21.17 -0.61
CA SER A 70 11.44 -21.06 0.73
C SER A 70 11.32 -19.67 1.35
N LEU A 71 11.17 -18.65 0.51
CA LEU A 71 11.08 -17.24 0.91
C LEU A 71 9.64 -16.86 1.31
N GLN A 72 8.63 -17.53 0.75
CA GLN A 72 7.23 -17.15 0.88
C GLN A 72 6.54 -17.86 2.05
N PRO A 73 6.15 -17.12 3.12
CA PRO A 73 5.30 -17.66 4.16
C PRO A 73 3.82 -17.74 3.71
N ASP A 74 2.95 -18.34 4.54
CA ASP A 74 1.51 -18.47 4.27
C ASP A 74 0.79 -17.14 3.97
N SER A 75 1.31 -16.02 4.48
CA SER A 75 0.79 -14.67 4.24
C SER A 75 1.92 -13.65 4.32
N PHE A 76 1.95 -12.72 3.36
CA PHE A 76 2.94 -11.66 3.31
C PHE A 76 2.43 -10.40 2.60
N THR A 77 3.16 -9.29 2.79
CA THR A 77 2.85 -8.01 2.14
C THR A 77 3.53 -7.94 0.78
N LEU A 78 2.75 -7.78 -0.29
CA LEU A 78 3.24 -7.56 -1.65
C LEU A 78 3.75 -6.13 -1.85
N ALA A 79 2.97 -5.13 -1.41
CA ALA A 79 3.34 -3.73 -1.52
C ALA A 79 2.71 -2.92 -0.39
N THR A 80 3.41 -1.88 0.04
CA THR A 80 2.88 -0.84 0.93
C THR A 80 2.70 0.44 0.11
N LEU A 81 1.51 1.04 0.20
CA LEU A 81 1.18 2.27 -0.50
C LEU A 81 1.04 3.41 0.50
N THR A 82 1.56 4.58 0.13
CA THR A 82 1.49 5.80 0.94
C THR A 82 0.57 6.82 0.26
N PHE A 83 -0.30 7.42 1.06
CA PHE A 83 -1.22 8.46 0.63
C PHE A 83 -1.20 9.65 1.59
N ASN A 84 -1.31 10.85 1.04
CA ASN A 84 -1.74 12.03 1.80
C ASN A 84 -3.27 12.13 1.77
N THR A 85 -3.87 12.61 2.85
CA THR A 85 -5.32 12.84 2.93
C THR A 85 -5.62 14.29 2.56
N LEU A 86 -6.37 14.50 1.48
CA LEU A 86 -6.74 15.83 0.99
C LEU A 86 -8.06 16.34 1.60
N ALA A 87 -9.01 15.43 1.81
CA ALA A 87 -10.35 15.77 2.29
C ALA A 87 -10.94 14.66 3.16
N VAL A 88 -11.95 15.03 3.94
CA VAL A 88 -12.78 14.08 4.68
C VAL A 88 -13.68 13.31 3.71
N GLY A 89 -13.92 12.04 4.00
CA GLY A 89 -14.74 11.17 3.17
C GLY A 89 -14.23 9.73 3.21
N THR A 90 -14.73 8.89 2.31
CA THR A 90 -14.26 7.51 2.15
C THR A 90 -13.83 7.29 0.70
N SER A 91 -12.59 6.85 0.51
CA SER A 91 -12.10 6.34 -0.76
C SER A 91 -12.10 4.82 -0.72
N SER A 92 -12.79 4.18 -1.65
CA SER A 92 -12.53 2.76 -1.93
C SER A 92 -11.09 2.60 -2.44
N LEU A 93 -10.51 1.43 -2.18
CA LEU A 93 -9.28 0.95 -2.77
C LEU A 93 -9.63 -0.30 -3.57
N ASP A 94 -10.05 -0.09 -4.81
CA ASP A 94 -10.51 -1.16 -5.69
C ASP A 94 -9.31 -1.80 -6.37
N ILE A 95 -9.03 -3.05 -5.98
CA ILE A 95 -7.91 -3.83 -6.48
C ILE A 95 -8.38 -4.63 -7.70
N SER A 96 -7.56 -4.71 -8.74
CA SER A 96 -7.78 -5.64 -9.83
C SER A 96 -6.48 -6.19 -10.36
N ILE A 97 -6.46 -7.51 -10.59
CA ILE A 97 -5.31 -8.22 -11.14
C ILE A 97 -5.36 -8.13 -12.66
N THR A 98 -4.25 -7.72 -13.26
CA THR A 98 -4.09 -7.65 -14.71
C THR A 98 -3.40 -8.89 -15.24
N ALA A 99 -2.40 -9.40 -14.51
CA ALA A 99 -1.72 -10.65 -14.81
C ALA A 99 -1.14 -11.25 -13.52
N SER A 100 -1.19 -12.57 -13.42
CA SER A 100 -0.64 -13.34 -12.30
C SER A 100 -0.15 -14.68 -12.83
N GLY A 101 1.08 -15.05 -12.47
CA GLY A 101 1.66 -16.34 -12.84
C GLY A 101 2.52 -16.89 -11.71
N ASP A 102 2.52 -18.21 -11.55
CA ASP A 102 3.36 -18.91 -10.57
C ASP A 102 4.84 -18.93 -10.98
N ALA A 103 5.69 -19.53 -10.14
CA ALA A 103 7.12 -19.66 -10.39
C ALA A 103 7.46 -20.50 -11.64
N TYR A 104 6.50 -21.25 -12.20
CA TYR A 104 6.65 -22.02 -13.44
C TYR A 104 6.04 -21.29 -14.66
N GLY A 105 5.51 -20.08 -14.46
CA GLY A 105 4.83 -19.30 -15.49
C GLY A 105 3.39 -19.77 -15.81
N ASN A 106 2.81 -20.65 -14.99
CA ASN A 106 1.40 -21.01 -15.14
C ASN A 106 0.51 -19.89 -14.56
N PRO A 107 -0.63 -19.60 -15.18
CA PRO A 107 -1.54 -18.57 -14.67
C PRO A 107 -2.07 -18.94 -13.28
N LEU A 108 -2.05 -17.97 -12.37
CA LEU A 108 -2.56 -18.13 -11.01
C LEU A 108 -3.90 -17.40 -10.86
N SER A 109 -4.94 -18.10 -10.42
CA SER A 109 -6.21 -17.46 -10.09
C SER A 109 -6.15 -16.92 -8.66
N LEU A 110 -6.42 -15.63 -8.49
CA LEU A 110 -6.38 -14.94 -7.21
C LEU A 110 -7.78 -14.45 -6.87
N ASP A 111 -8.18 -14.64 -5.61
CA ASP A 111 -9.33 -13.94 -5.05
C ASP A 111 -8.90 -12.56 -4.55
N VAL A 112 -9.74 -11.55 -4.77
CA VAL A 112 -9.40 -10.16 -4.52
C VAL A 112 -10.40 -9.55 -3.57
N GLN A 113 -9.92 -9.14 -2.40
CA GLN A 113 -10.69 -8.37 -1.44
C GLN A 113 -10.23 -6.92 -1.45
N SER A 114 -11.13 -6.02 -1.87
CA SER A 114 -10.87 -4.58 -1.88
C SER A 114 -11.02 -3.96 -0.49
N GLY A 115 -10.37 -2.81 -0.28
CA GLY A 115 -10.37 -2.07 0.98
C GLY A 115 -10.96 -0.67 0.85
N ASN A 116 -10.85 0.13 1.91
CA ASN A 116 -11.15 1.55 1.88
C ASN A 116 -10.29 2.32 2.89
N ILE A 117 -10.10 3.61 2.63
CA ILE A 117 -9.51 4.58 3.55
C ILE A 117 -10.56 5.66 3.79
N SER A 118 -10.82 5.99 5.06
CA SER A 118 -11.78 7.01 5.44
C SER A 118 -11.12 8.07 6.33
N PRO A 119 -10.52 9.12 5.76
CA PRO A 119 -9.96 10.21 6.56
C PRO A 119 -11.05 10.86 7.42
N VAL A 120 -10.79 10.95 8.73
CA VAL A 120 -11.70 11.55 9.71
C VAL A 120 -11.17 12.92 10.14
N PRO A 121 -12.06 13.89 10.45
CA PRO A 121 -11.64 15.16 11.02
C PRO A 121 -10.84 14.94 12.31
N GLU A 122 -9.80 15.76 12.52
CA GLU A 122 -9.11 15.81 13.80
C GLU A 122 -10.11 16.20 14.91
N PRO A 123 -10.15 15.48 16.04
CA PRO A 123 -11.02 15.84 17.15
C PRO A 123 -10.70 17.26 17.65
N ALA A 124 -11.73 18.00 18.04
CA ALA A 124 -11.64 19.36 18.57
C ALA A 124 -10.98 19.45 19.98
N THR A 125 -9.96 18.63 20.24
CA THR A 125 -9.29 18.47 21.53
C THR A 125 -8.71 19.80 22.02
N PHE A 126 -8.18 20.64 21.11
CA PHE A 126 -7.68 21.96 21.46
C PHE A 126 -8.78 22.90 21.97
N ILE A 127 -9.98 22.83 21.38
CA ILE A 127 -11.13 23.59 21.85
C ILE A 127 -11.54 23.09 23.24
N LEU A 128 -11.56 21.78 23.44
CA LEU A 128 -11.90 21.17 24.72
C LEU A 128 -10.90 21.54 25.83
N ILE A 129 -9.59 21.51 25.51
CA ILE A 129 -8.51 21.92 26.42
C ILE A 129 -8.62 23.42 26.72
N GLY A 130 -8.86 24.24 25.71
CA GLY A 130 -9.06 25.68 25.88
C GLY A 130 -10.23 25.99 26.80
N PHE A 131 -11.38 25.34 26.60
CA PHE A 131 -12.53 25.47 27.51
C PHE A 131 -12.26 24.92 28.90
N GLY A 132 -11.57 23.78 29.02
CA GLY A 132 -11.22 23.18 30.31
C GLY A 132 -10.31 24.10 31.14
N LEU A 133 -9.24 24.60 30.55
CA LEU A 133 -8.31 25.53 31.20
C LEU A 133 -8.96 26.88 31.48
N GLY A 134 -9.73 27.41 30.52
CA GLY A 134 -10.49 28.66 30.69
C GLY A 134 -11.50 28.57 31.83
N GLY A 135 -12.26 27.47 31.90
CA GLY A 135 -13.21 27.19 32.97
C GLY A 135 -12.54 27.11 34.35
N ILE A 136 -11.41 26.40 34.45
CA ILE A 136 -10.62 26.34 35.70
C ILE A 136 -10.11 27.73 36.09
N GLY A 137 -9.61 28.52 35.13
CA GLY A 137 -9.14 29.88 35.37
C GLY A 137 -10.23 30.81 35.93
N ILE A 138 -11.45 30.73 35.39
CA ILE A 138 -12.61 31.48 35.87
C ILE A 138 -12.98 31.06 37.30
N LEU A 139 -13.01 29.74 37.56
CA LEU A 139 -13.31 29.21 38.91
C LEU A 139 -12.27 29.65 39.95
N ARG A 140 -10.99 29.74 39.59
CA ARG A 140 -9.93 30.25 40.48
C ARG A 140 -10.10 31.74 40.79
N LYS A 141 -10.45 32.58 39.80
CA LYS A 141 -10.70 34.01 40.04
C LYS A 141 -11.89 34.25 40.97
N LYS A 142 -12.97 33.47 40.84
CA LYS A 142 -14.15 33.60 41.71
C LYS A 142 -13.92 33.18 43.17
N ARG A 143 -12.89 32.38 43.47
CA ARG A 143 -12.53 31.99 44.85
C ARG A 143 -11.60 32.97 45.55
N ALA A 144 -10.99 33.90 44.81
CA ALA A 144 -10.02 34.86 45.35
C ALA A 144 -10.64 36.25 45.63
N ILE A 145 -11.96 36.40 45.43
CA ILE A 145 -12.78 37.59 45.72
C ILE A 145 -13.80 37.16 46.76
#